data_AF-A0A821QRZ9-F1
#
_entry.id   AF-A0A821QRZ9-F1
#
_cell.length_a   1.000
_cell.length_b   1.000
_cell.length_c   1.000
_cell.angle_alpha   90.00
_cell.angle_beta   90.00
_cell.angle_gamma   90.00
#
_symmetry.space_group_name_H-M   'P 1'
#
loop_
_entity.id
_entity.type
_entity.pdbx_description
1 polymer ?
#
loop_
_entity_poly.entity_id
_entity_poly.type
_entity_poly.pdbx_seq_one_letter_code
_entity_poly.pdbx_strand_id
1 'polypeptide(L)'
;RYLQRKMIMTDPNWEHGHYYDKGVYPLDGMRIAREIGTLTYRSGPEWLERFGLRRFNDTIQLTPTFEIESYLQYQGLTFAKKYENMKNQIE
;
A
#
# COMPACT_ATOMS: atom_id res chain seq x y z
N ARG A 1 -8.34 8.46 -8.81
CA ARG A 1 -9.11 7.25 -8.43
C ARG A 1 -8.99 6.08 -9.43
N TYR A 2 -8.89 6.32 -10.76
CA TYR A 2 -8.71 5.21 -11.73
C TYR A 2 -7.45 4.37 -11.46
N LEU A 3 -6.29 5.00 -11.22
CA LEU A 3 -5.02 4.28 -10.96
C LEU A 3 -5.10 3.34 -9.75
N GLN A 4 -5.75 3.77 -8.66
CA GLN A 4 -5.94 2.94 -7.47
C GLN A 4 -6.76 1.67 -7.78
N ARG A 5 -7.83 1.79 -8.59
CA ARG A 5 -8.60 0.62 -9.04
C ARG A 5 -7.78 -0.26 -9.98
N LYS A 6 -7.05 0.35 -10.90
CA LYS A 6 -6.19 -0.38 -11.84
C LYS A 6 -5.17 -1.23 -11.09
N MET A 7 -4.53 -0.69 -10.05
CA MET A 7 -3.57 -1.40 -9.20
C MET A 7 -4.15 -2.65 -8.55
N ILE A 8 -5.38 -2.56 -8.06
CA ILE A 8 -6.09 -3.71 -7.50
C ILE A 8 -6.40 -4.72 -8.61
N MET A 9 -6.92 -4.26 -9.75
CA MET A 9 -7.31 -5.14 -10.87
C MET A 9 -6.13 -5.82 -11.56
N THR A 10 -4.92 -5.27 -11.46
CA THR A 10 -3.69 -5.87 -12.02
C THR A 10 -3.04 -6.89 -11.10
N ASP A 11 -3.48 -6.99 -9.84
CA ASP A 11 -2.98 -8.00 -8.91
C ASP A 11 -3.42 -9.40 -9.38
N PRO A 12 -2.52 -10.38 -9.54
CA PRO A 12 -2.89 -11.75 -9.92
C PRO A 12 -3.94 -12.38 -8.99
N ASN A 13 -3.91 -12.03 -7.70
CA ASN A 13 -4.85 -12.54 -6.71
C ASN A 13 -6.20 -11.81 -6.76
N TRP A 14 -6.40 -10.82 -7.64
CA TRP A 14 -7.70 -10.16 -7.80
C TRP A 14 -8.72 -11.03 -8.51
N GLU A 15 -8.31 -11.94 -9.40
CA GLU A 15 -9.23 -12.98 -9.91
C GLU A 15 -10.57 -12.47 -10.45
N HIS A 16 -10.56 -11.34 -11.19
CA HIS A 16 -11.78 -10.69 -11.70
C HIS A 16 -12.81 -10.29 -10.63
N GLY A 17 -12.39 -10.17 -9.38
CA GLY A 17 -13.26 -9.93 -8.23
C GLY A 17 -13.71 -11.21 -7.50
N HIS A 18 -13.36 -12.39 -8.00
CA HIS A 18 -13.71 -13.71 -7.43
C HIS A 18 -12.62 -14.26 -6.48
N TYR A 19 -11.89 -13.37 -5.83
CA TYR A 19 -10.80 -13.75 -4.93
C TYR A 19 -11.29 -14.32 -3.59
N TYR A 20 -12.51 -13.96 -3.17
CA TYR A 20 -13.16 -14.48 -1.97
C TYR A 20 -13.35 -16.01 -2.00
N ASP A 21 -13.89 -16.55 -3.11
CA ASP A 21 -14.20 -17.98 -3.23
C ASP A 21 -12.95 -18.87 -3.28
N LYS A 22 -11.80 -18.28 -3.63
CA LYS A 22 -10.52 -18.96 -3.79
C LYS A 22 -9.62 -18.86 -2.56
N GLY A 23 -10.06 -18.15 -1.51
CA GLY A 23 -9.25 -17.91 -0.31
C GLY A 23 -7.97 -17.11 -0.59
N VAL A 24 -7.95 -16.32 -1.67
CA VAL A 24 -6.82 -15.45 -2.02
C VAL A 24 -7.21 -13.98 -1.85
N TYR A 25 -6.24 -13.11 -1.60
CA TYR A 25 -6.48 -11.69 -1.40
C TYR A 25 -5.48 -10.87 -2.22
N PRO A 26 -5.92 -9.83 -2.98
CA PRO A 26 -5.04 -8.94 -3.74
C PRO A 26 -4.28 -7.97 -2.81
N LEU A 27 -3.41 -8.52 -1.96
CA LEU A 27 -2.69 -7.81 -0.92
C LEU A 27 -1.81 -6.69 -1.49
N ASP A 28 -1.07 -6.96 -2.56
CA ASP A 28 -0.14 -6.00 -3.15
C ASP A 28 -0.88 -4.88 -3.88
N GLY A 29 -1.91 -5.23 -4.65
CA GLY A 29 -2.78 -4.25 -5.30
C GLY A 29 -3.43 -3.30 -4.29
N MET A 30 -3.93 -3.83 -3.18
CA MET A 30 -4.53 -3.05 -2.09
C MET A 30 -3.50 -2.17 -1.38
N ARG A 31 -2.31 -2.71 -1.09
CA ARG A 31 -1.20 -1.97 -0.47
C ARG A 31 -0.78 -0.78 -1.34
N ILE A 32 -0.47 -0.99 -2.61
CA ILE A 32 0.02 0.07 -3.52
C ILE A 32 -1.08 1.11 -3.76
N ALA A 33 -2.34 0.68 -3.92
CA ALA A 33 -3.46 1.61 -4.04
C ALA A 33 -3.59 2.52 -2.80
N ARG A 34 -3.33 1.97 -1.60
CA ARG A 34 -3.35 2.74 -0.35
C ARG A 34 -2.16 3.67 -0.21
N GLU A 35 -0.97 3.26 -0.63
CA GLU A 35 0.23 4.11 -0.65
C GLU A 35 -0.03 5.38 -1.47
N ILE A 36 -0.54 5.23 -2.70
CA ILE A 36 -0.89 6.38 -3.56
C ILE A 36 -2.02 7.21 -2.97
N GLY A 37 -3.05 6.57 -2.41
CA GLY A 37 -4.10 7.31 -1.72
C GLY A 37 -3.56 8.17 -0.58
N THR A 38 -2.64 7.62 0.21
CA THR A 38 -2.05 8.31 1.38
C THR A 38 -1.25 9.53 0.96
N LEU A 39 -0.49 9.44 -0.15
CA LEU A 39 0.19 10.59 -0.74
C LEU A 39 -0.76 11.75 -1.04
N THR A 40 -1.98 11.46 -1.54
CA THR A 40 -2.96 12.48 -1.92
C THR A 40 -3.74 13.09 -0.75
N TYR A 41 -3.66 12.51 0.45
CA TYR A 41 -4.44 12.99 1.61
C TYR A 41 -3.69 14.00 2.48
N ARG A 42 -2.38 14.17 2.28
CA ARG A 42 -1.51 15.04 3.06
C ARG A 42 -0.88 16.09 2.17
N SER A 43 -0.49 17.22 2.78
CA SER A 43 0.11 18.33 2.05
C SER A 43 1.60 18.10 1.81
N GLY A 44 2.13 18.69 0.73
CA GLY A 44 3.57 18.66 0.43
C GLY A 44 4.46 19.18 1.57
N PRO A 45 4.15 20.35 2.18
CA PRO A 45 4.91 20.87 3.32
C PRO A 45 4.95 19.91 4.51
N GLU A 46 3.83 19.25 4.81
CA GLU A 46 3.76 18.26 5.89
C GLU A 46 4.68 17.06 5.62
N TRP A 47 4.74 16.57 4.38
CA TRP A 47 5.66 15.49 4.00
C TRP A 47 7.12 15.90 4.18
N LEU A 48 7.47 17.13 3.80
CA LEU A 48 8.82 17.67 3.93
C LEU A 48 9.22 17.84 5.40
N GLU A 49 8.33 18.40 6.23
CA GLU A 49 8.55 18.56 7.66
C GLU A 49 8.72 17.21 8.36
N ARG A 50 7.81 16.26 8.07
CA ARG A 50 7.80 14.96 8.74
C ARG A 50 8.91 14.04 8.32
N PHE A 51 9.39 14.06 7.07
CA PHE A 51 10.37 13.08 6.55
C PHE A 51 11.61 13.72 5.92
N GLY A 52 11.44 14.83 5.21
CA GLY A 52 12.53 15.46 4.46
C GLY A 52 13.16 14.49 3.45
N LEU A 53 14.50 14.54 3.35
CA LEU A 53 15.31 13.61 2.55
C LEU A 53 16.02 12.57 3.44
N ARG A 54 15.48 12.29 4.63
CA ARG A 54 16.13 11.39 5.58
C ARG A 54 16.12 9.95 5.07
N ARG A 55 17.29 9.32 5.14
CA ARG A 55 17.53 7.93 4.75
C ARG A 55 17.82 7.09 5.97
N PHE A 56 17.46 5.82 5.91
CA PHE A 56 17.85 4.84 6.93
C PHE A 56 18.98 3.92 6.46
N ASN A 57 19.31 3.94 5.16
CA ASN A 57 20.43 3.20 4.57
C ASN A 57 20.99 3.98 3.37
N ASP A 58 22.32 4.03 3.26
CA ASP A 58 23.03 4.67 2.14
C ASP A 58 23.35 3.70 0.99
N THR A 59 22.94 2.43 1.10
CA THR A 59 23.14 1.43 0.05
C THR A 59 22.17 1.66 -1.11
N ILE A 60 22.69 1.62 -2.34
CA ILE A 60 21.86 1.69 -3.55
C ILE A 60 21.10 0.36 -3.73
N GLN A 61 19.79 0.38 -3.53
CA GLN A 61 18.90 -0.78 -3.69
C GLN A 61 17.57 -0.36 -4.32
N LEU A 62 16.82 -1.33 -4.87
CA LEU A 62 15.46 -1.11 -5.41
C LEU A 62 14.37 -1.20 -4.32
N THR A 63 14.77 -1.42 -3.08
CA THR A 63 13.92 -1.42 -1.89
C THR A 63 13.83 -0.01 -1.32
N PRO A 64 12.89 0.27 -0.40
CA PRO A 64 12.83 1.54 0.30
C PRO A 64 14.21 1.92 0.88
N THR A 65 14.61 3.18 0.73
CA THR A 65 15.86 3.74 1.27
C THR A 65 15.60 5.01 2.09
N PHE A 66 14.49 5.70 1.80
CA PHE A 66 14.05 6.88 2.54
C PHE A 66 13.01 6.52 3.61
N GLU A 67 12.98 7.31 4.69
CA GLU A 67 12.00 7.13 5.76
C GLU A 67 10.55 7.22 5.27
N ILE A 68 10.30 8.12 4.30
CA ILE A 68 8.97 8.29 3.70
C ILE A 68 8.50 7.03 2.97
N GLU A 69 9.40 6.33 2.26
CA GLU A 69 9.08 5.11 1.51
C GLU A 69 8.71 3.98 2.47
N SER A 70 9.52 3.78 3.52
CA SER A 70 9.24 2.81 4.59
C SER A 70 7.92 3.13 5.32
N TYR A 71 7.64 4.40 5.59
CA TYR A 71 6.38 4.82 6.19
C TYR A 71 5.17 4.51 5.31
N LEU A 72 5.25 4.82 4.01
CA LEU A 72 4.18 4.53 3.06
C LEU A 72 3.94 3.02 2.95
N GLN A 73 5.02 2.23 2.82
CA GLN A 73 4.93 0.78 2.74
C GLN A 73 4.27 0.18 3.99
N TYR A 74 4.69 0.62 5.18
CA TYR A 74 4.11 0.19 6.45
C TYR A 74 2.61 0.53 6.53
N GLN A 75 2.25 1.79 6.26
CA GLN A 75 0.84 2.24 6.28
C GLN A 75 -0.03 1.49 5.26
N GLY A 76 0.49 1.25 4.06
CA GLY A 76 -0.17 0.48 3.02
C GLY A 76 -0.42 -0.97 3.44
N LEU A 77 0.60 -1.63 3.98
CA LEU A 77 0.52 -3.02 4.42
C LEU A 77 -0.43 -3.19 5.61
N THR A 78 -0.35 -2.31 6.61
CA THR A 78 -1.26 -2.33 7.77
C THR A 78 -2.71 -2.17 7.35
N PHE A 79 -2.99 -1.26 6.41
CA PHE A 79 -4.33 -1.08 5.86
C PHE A 79 -4.82 -2.34 5.13
N ALA A 80 -3.99 -2.89 4.24
CA ALA A 80 -4.36 -4.05 3.42
C ALA A 80 -4.63 -5.28 4.29
N LYS A 81 -3.77 -5.56 5.29
CA LYS A 81 -3.96 -6.65 6.27
C LYS A 81 -5.16 -6.46 7.17
N LYS A 82 -5.43 -5.22 7.61
CA LYS A 82 -6.62 -4.94 8.43
C LYS A 82 -7.90 -5.31 7.68
N TYR A 83 -7.97 -4.98 6.38
CA TYR A 83 -9.12 -5.29 5.55
C TYR A 83 -9.28 -6.80 5.31
N GLU A 84 -8.19 -7.51 5.06
CA GLU A 84 -8.14 -8.99 5.01
C GLU A 84 -8.67 -9.61 6.30
N ASN A 85 -8.13 -9.20 7.46
CA ASN A 85 -8.51 -9.74 8.76
C ASN A 85 -9.97 -9.47 9.14
N MET A 86 -10.48 -8.29 8.81
CA MET A 86 -11.90 -7.97 9.03
C MET A 86 -12.82 -8.93 8.28
N LYS A 87 -12.40 -9.47 7.13
CA LYS A 87 -13.20 -10.41 6.35
C LYS A 87 -13.17 -11.81 6.93
N ASN A 88 -12.01 -12.28 7.38
CA ASN A 88 -11.87 -13.58 8.05
C ASN A 88 -12.65 -13.69 9.38
N GLN A 89 -13.22 -12.59 9.90
CA GLN A 89 -14.05 -12.57 11.11
C GLN A 89 -15.56 -12.53 10.83
N ILE A 90 -15.97 -12.36 9.57
CA ILE A 90 -17.39 -12.26 9.16
C ILE A 90 -17.87 -13.57 8.51
N GLU A 91 -16.94 -14.45 8.15
CA GLU A 91 -17.18 -15.86 7.78
C GLU A 91 -16.94 -16.78 8.98
#